data_AF-A0A528CI78-F1
#
_entry.id   AF-A0A528CI78-F1
#
_cell.length_a   1.000
_cell.length_b   1.000
_cell.length_c   1.000
_cell.angle_alpha   90.00
_cell.angle_beta   90.00
_cell.angle_gamma   90.00
#
_symmetry.space_group_name_H-M   'P 1'
#
loop_
_entity.id
_entity.type
_entity.pdbx_description
1 polymer ?
#
loop_
_entity_poly.entity_id
_entity_poly.type
_entity_poly.pdbx_seq_one_letter_code
_entity_poly.pdbx_strand_id
1 'polypeptide(L)' 'MTDSQERLTQWLRDAHAMEEQAETMLSGQIRRLENYPELRDRMRMHLDETRQQAQ' A
#
# COMPACT_ATOMS: atom_id res chain seq x y z
N MET A 1 -9.20 -30.87 6.61
CA MET A 1 -9.66 -29.83 5.65
C MET A 1 -9.58 -28.42 6.28
N THR A 2 -8.49 -28.10 6.97
CA THR A 2 -8.26 -26.80 7.65
C THR A 2 -7.23 -25.93 6.91
N ASP A 3 -6.44 -26.53 6.01
CA ASP A 3 -5.25 -25.91 5.39
C ASP A 3 -5.57 -24.73 4.46
N SER A 4 -6.60 -24.81 3.60
CA SER A 4 -6.85 -23.77 2.60
C SER A 4 -7.39 -22.46 3.18
N GLN A 5 -8.21 -22.53 4.23
CA GLN A 5 -8.73 -21.33 4.92
C GLN A 5 -7.65 -20.66 5.77
N GLU A 6 -6.81 -21.45 6.44
CA GLU A 6 -5.68 -20.96 7.22
C GLU A 6 -4.65 -20.27 6.31
N ARG A 7 -4.32 -20.89 5.17
CA ARG A 7 -3.41 -20.31 4.18
C ARG A 7 -3.96 -19.03 3.55
N LEU A 8 -5.26 -19.00 3.23
CA LEU A 8 -5.90 -17.77 2.74
C LEU A 8 -5.82 -16.65 3.79
N THR A 9 -6.08 -16.97 5.05
CA THR A 9 -5.99 -16.00 6.16
C THR A 9 -4.56 -15.47 6.31
N GLN A 10 -3.56 -16.33 6.19
CA GLN A 10 -2.15 -15.92 6.24
C GLN A 10 -1.81 -14.96 5.10
N TRP A 11 -2.19 -15.28 3.86
CA TRP A 11 -1.93 -14.41 2.72
C TRP A 11 -2.65 -13.06 2.82
N LEU A 12 -3.85 -13.02 3.38
CA LEU A 12 -4.56 -11.76 3.61
C LEU A 12 -3.85 -10.88 4.66
N ARG A 13 -3.28 -11.48 5.72
CA ARG A 13 -2.47 -10.76 6.70
C ARG A 13 -1.17 -10.23 6.08
N ASP A 14 -0.50 -11.06 5.28
CA ASP A 14 0.72 -10.67 4.59
C ASP A 14 0.42 -9.52 3.61
N ALA A 15 -0.70 -9.58 2.89
CA ALA A 15 -1.15 -8.50 2.00
C ALA A 15 -1.41 -7.21 2.76
N HIS A 16 -2.14 -7.26 3.88
CA HIS A 16 -2.39 -6.09 4.72
C HIS A 16 -1.08 -5.45 5.23
N ALA A 17 -0.13 -6.26 5.71
CA ALA A 17 1.17 -5.77 6.14
C ALA A 17 1.99 -5.15 4.98
N MET A 18 1.87 -5.71 3.77
CA MET A 18 2.48 -5.12 2.57
C MET A 18 1.87 -3.75 2.24
N GLU A 19 0.56 -3.57 2.38
CA GLU A 19 -0.08 -2.27 2.12
C GLU A 19 0.33 -1.21 3.16
N GLU A 20 0.45 -1.55 4.45
CA GLU A 20 0.97 -0.63 5.47
C GLU A 20 2.43 -0.20 5.17
N GLN A 21 3.26 -1.14 4.71
CA GLN A 21 4.62 -0.85 4.28
C GLN A 21 4.64 0.03 3.02
N ALA A 22 3.76 -0.24 2.05
CA ALA A 22 3.61 0.55 0.84
C ALA A 22 3.19 1.98 1.15
N GLU A 23 2.25 2.19 2.08
CA GLU A 23 1.82 3.52 2.52
C GLU A 23 3.02 4.34 3.04
N THR A 24 3.83 3.74 3.91
CA THR A 24 5.02 4.38 4.49
C THR A 24 6.01 4.76 3.39
N MET A 25 6.24 3.86 2.43
CA MET A 25 7.16 4.07 1.33
C MET A 25 6.69 5.19 0.39
N LEU A 26 5.43 5.14 -0.05
CA LEU A 26 4.82 6.14 -0.93
C LEU A 26 4.83 7.53 -0.29
N SER A 27 4.46 7.62 0.99
CA SER A 27 4.51 8.87 1.77
C SER A 27 5.94 9.44 1.84
N GLY A 28 6.95 8.58 1.99
CA GLY A 28 8.37 8.97 1.93
C GLY A 28 8.79 9.50 0.56
N GLN A 29 8.40 8.81 -0.52
CA GLN A 29 8.75 9.19 -1.89
C GLN A 29 8.09 10.51 -2.32
N ILE A 30 6.79 10.69 -2.03
CA ILE A 30 6.02 11.91 -2.34
C ILE A 30 6.66 13.14 -1.71
N ARG A 31 7.15 13.05 -0.46
CA ARG A 31 7.80 14.18 0.23
C ARG A 31 9.07 14.66 -0.46
N ARG A 32 9.74 13.81 -1.24
CA ARG A 32 10.99 14.14 -1.95
C ARG A 32 10.78 14.58 -3.40
N LEU A 33 9.53 14.57 -3.88
CA LEU A 33 9.16 14.95 -5.24
C LEU A 33 8.87 16.46 -5.33
N GLU A 34 9.91 17.23 -5.66
CA GLU A 34 9.82 18.69 -5.76
C GLU A 34 9.47 19.17 -7.18
N ASN A 35 10.14 18.62 -8.20
CA ASN A 35 10.14 19.16 -9.56
C ASN A 35 9.19 18.46 -10.54
N TYR A 36 8.39 17.50 -10.08
CA TYR A 36 7.50 16.70 -10.92
C TYR A 36 6.07 16.71 -10.35
N PRO A 37 5.31 17.81 -10.56
CA PRO A 37 4.00 17.98 -9.93
C PRO A 37 2.99 16.92 -10.37
N GLU A 38 2.95 16.58 -11.66
CA GLU A 38 2.03 15.55 -12.20
C GLU A 38 2.30 14.16 -11.60
N LEU A 39 3.58 13.79 -11.48
CA LEU A 39 3.98 12.54 -10.85
C LEU A 39 3.62 12.53 -9.36
N ARG A 40 3.87 13.63 -8.66
CA ARG A 40 3.53 13.77 -7.25
C ARG A 40 2.03 13.58 -7.02
N ASP A 41 1.19 14.16 -7.87
CA ASP A 41 -0.25 14.04 -7.75
C ASP A 41 -0.75 12.63 -8.10
N ARG A 42 -0.14 11.97 -9.09
CA ARG A 42 -0.39 10.54 -9.36
C ARG A 42 -0.03 9.66 -8.16
N MET A 43 1.11 9.91 -7.53
CA MET A 43 1.54 9.15 -6.36
C MET A 43 0.66 9.42 -5.13
N ARG A 44 0.11 10.64 -4.96
CA ARG A 44 -0.87 10.93 -3.91
C ARG A 44 -2.17 10.16 -4.11
N MET A 45 -2.69 10.11 -5.34
CA MET A 45 -3.85 9.27 -5.64
C MET A 45 -3.57 7.80 -5.30
N HIS A 46 -2.38 7.31 -5.67
CA HIS A 46 -2.00 5.93 -5.35
C HIS A 46 -1.84 5.68 -3.84
N LEU A 47 -1.31 6.65 -3.08
CA LEU A 47 -1.27 6.57 -1.62
C LEU A 47 -2.66 6.44 -1.00
N ASP A 48 -3.65 7.17 -1.54
CA ASP A 48 -5.03 7.07 -1.06
C ASP A 48 -5.68 5.73 -1.45
N GLU A 49 -5.34 5.17 -2.61
CA GLU A 49 -5.74 3.80 -3.01
C GLU A 49 -5.14 2.74 -2.07
N THR A 50 -3.84 2.81 -1.76
CA THR A 50 -3.16 1.90 -0.83
C THR A 50 -3.77 1.94 0.56
N ARG A 51 -4.12 3.12 1.07
CA ARG A 51 -4.83 3.27 2.36
C ARG A 51 -6.20 2.59 2.37
N GLN A 52 -6.91 2.64 1.25
CA GLN A 52 -8.20 1.95 1.12
C GLN A 52 -8.02 0.43 1.01
N GLN A 53 -6.93 -0.04 0.37
CA GLN A 53 -6.60 -1.46 0.27
C GLN A 53 -6.14 -2.07 1.60
N ALA A 54 -5.54 -1.25 2.47
CA ALA A 54 -5.17 -1.64 3.83
C ALA A 54 -6.38 -1.71 4.79
N GLN A 55 -7.54 -1.12 4.48
CA GLN A 55 -8.73 -1.15 5.36
C GLN A 55 -9.53 -2.46 5.23
#